data_AF-A0A857NI42-F1
#
_entry.id   AF-A0A857NI42-F1
#
_cell.length_a   1.000
_cell.length_b   1.000
_cell.length_c   1.000
_cell.angle_alpha   90.00
_cell.angle_beta   90.00
_cell.angle_gamma   90.00
#
_symmetry.space_group_name_H-M   'P 1'
#
loop_
_entity.id
_entity.type
_entity.pdbx_description
1 polymer ?
#
loop_
_entity_poly.entity_id
_entity_poly.type
_entity_poly.pdbx_seq_one_letter_code
_entity_poly.pdbx_strand_id
1 'polypeptide(L)'
;MTYTDGPVIRVSDGDIVYQQSDKTNQAEHLALNAAANARLEIQHGPLTNNCNSTPHILFGNTPHVIGVTIPCEHKHNFTNEGTFEHEAIRISDLHTTTKLLQQMITDIDAPIKRNTSALLEQIYPVYRLDPQSLTSKRKLWSQSYAWALPRLQSGQLFPTNQLSATRLRLKHIKASIQSR
;
A
#
# COMPACT_ATOMS: atom_id res chain seq x y z
N MET A 1 -10.93 9.04 -6.74
CA MET A 1 -10.02 10.10 -7.23
C MET A 1 -10.06 10.03 -8.75
N THR A 2 -10.37 11.13 -9.44
CA THR A 2 -10.29 11.17 -10.91
C THR A 2 -8.83 11.39 -11.27
N TYR A 3 -8.24 10.45 -12.01
CA TYR A 3 -6.84 10.54 -12.43
C TYR A 3 -6.64 11.75 -13.33
N THR A 4 -5.67 12.60 -12.99
CA THR A 4 -5.32 13.80 -13.75
C THR A 4 -4.01 13.61 -14.49
N ASP A 5 -2.89 13.47 -13.78
CA ASP A 5 -1.56 13.13 -14.30
C ASP A 5 -0.58 12.87 -13.13
N GLY A 6 0.51 12.14 -13.37
CA GLY A 6 1.58 11.89 -12.40
C GLY A 6 1.32 10.72 -11.44
N PRO A 7 2.35 10.31 -10.66
CA PRO A 7 2.22 9.23 -9.70
C PRO A 7 1.38 9.64 -8.49
N VAL A 8 0.76 8.65 -7.86
CA VAL A 8 -0.02 8.81 -6.65
C VAL A 8 0.83 8.48 -5.43
N ILE A 9 1.05 9.47 -4.57
CA ILE A 9 1.52 9.27 -3.20
C ILE A 9 0.33 8.77 -2.36
N ARG A 10 0.53 7.63 -1.70
CA ARG A 10 -0.47 6.93 -0.89
C ARG A 10 -0.05 6.89 0.56
N VAL A 11 -1.05 7.07 1.41
CA VAL A 11 -0.93 7.11 2.86
C VAL A 11 -1.78 6.04 3.56
N SER A 12 -2.45 5.20 2.77
CA SER A 12 -3.29 4.10 3.24
C SER A 12 -3.37 2.96 2.22
N ASP A 13 -3.66 1.76 2.70
CA ASP A 13 -4.16 0.63 1.92
C ASP A 13 -5.54 0.22 2.46
N GLY A 14 -6.59 0.44 1.65
CA GLY A 14 -7.97 0.28 2.09
C GLY A 14 -8.27 1.16 3.31
N ASP A 15 -8.81 0.56 4.36
CA ASP A 15 -9.19 1.26 5.60
C ASP A 15 -8.04 1.39 6.62
N ILE A 16 -6.79 1.07 6.24
CA ILE A 16 -5.64 1.11 7.14
C ILE A 16 -4.65 2.17 6.66
N VAL A 17 -4.45 3.20 7.48
CA VAL A 17 -3.40 4.22 7.25
C VAL A 17 -2.01 3.67 7.55
N TYR A 18 -1.00 4.17 6.82
CA TYR A 18 0.41 3.84 6.98
C TYR A 18 1.08 4.49 8.21
N GLN A 19 0.28 4.83 9.23
CA GLN A 19 0.77 5.27 10.53
C GLN A 19 -0.06 4.58 11.60
N GLN A 20 0.61 3.87 12.50
CA GLN A 20 0.00 3.21 13.66
C GLN A 20 0.71 3.64 14.96
N SER A 21 1.23 4.88 14.96
CA SER A 21 1.93 5.51 16.07
C SER A 21 1.67 7.01 16.05
N ASP A 22 1.86 7.71 17.16
CA ASP A 22 1.65 9.16 17.24
C ASP A 22 2.80 9.99 16.64
N LYS A 23 3.82 9.33 16.09
CA LYS A 23 4.92 10.00 15.38
C LYS A 23 4.48 10.46 14.00
N THR A 24 4.87 11.67 13.63
CA THR A 24 4.74 12.20 12.26
C THR A 24 5.39 11.27 11.24
N ASN A 25 4.68 11.01 10.14
CA ASN A 25 5.22 10.26 9.01
C ASN A 25 6.17 11.12 8.17
N GLN A 26 7.47 11.03 8.44
CA GLN A 26 8.50 11.77 7.71
C GLN A 26 8.60 11.40 6.23
N ALA A 27 8.20 10.19 5.83
CA ALA A 27 8.32 9.75 4.44
C ALA A 27 7.34 10.50 3.52
N GLU A 28 6.12 10.80 4.00
CA GLU A 28 5.15 11.61 3.27
C GLU A 28 5.66 13.03 3.07
N HIS A 29 6.15 13.67 4.13
CA HIS A 29 6.70 15.01 4.03
C HIS A 29 7.92 15.08 3.11
N LEU A 30 8.83 14.09 3.18
CA LEU A 30 9.96 13.98 2.27
C LEU A 30 9.51 13.90 0.82
N ALA A 31 8.53 13.05 0.50
CA ALA A 31 8.04 12.89 -0.86
C ALA A 31 7.35 14.16 -1.40
N LEU A 32 6.53 14.82 -0.57
CA LEU A 32 5.89 16.09 -0.96
C LEU A 32 6.91 17.22 -1.17
N ASN A 33 7.93 17.31 -0.30
CA ASN A 33 9.00 18.28 -0.44
C ASN A 33 9.84 18.00 -1.69
N ALA A 34 10.19 16.74 -1.94
CA ALA A 34 10.92 16.31 -3.13
C ALA A 34 10.15 16.65 -4.42
N ALA A 35 8.85 16.39 -4.45
CA ALA A 35 8.00 16.77 -5.57
C ALA A 35 8.00 18.29 -5.80
N ALA A 36 7.90 19.09 -4.74
CA ALA A 36 7.97 20.54 -4.83
C ALA A 36 9.34 21.04 -5.32
N ASN A 37 10.43 20.49 -4.79
CA ASN A 37 11.80 20.85 -5.15
C ASN A 37 12.10 20.55 -6.63
N ALA A 38 11.68 19.38 -7.11
CA ALA A 38 11.87 18.95 -8.49
C ALA A 38 10.75 19.43 -9.45
N ARG A 39 9.78 20.21 -8.96
CA ARG A 39 8.62 20.73 -9.72
C ARG A 39 7.86 19.62 -10.45
N LEU A 40 7.57 18.54 -9.74
CA LEU A 40 6.89 17.36 -10.27
C LEU A 40 5.38 17.45 -10.02
N GLU A 41 4.61 17.11 -11.04
CA GLU A 41 3.16 16.89 -10.88
C GLU A 41 2.93 15.53 -10.26
N ILE A 42 2.24 15.53 -9.11
CA ILE A 42 1.91 14.33 -8.37
C ILE A 42 0.45 14.38 -7.95
N GLN A 43 -0.12 13.20 -7.76
CA GLN A 43 -1.39 13.02 -7.08
C GLN A 43 -1.13 12.61 -5.63
N HIS A 44 -2.03 13.02 -4.74
CA HIS A 44 -1.92 12.72 -3.33
C HIS A 44 -3.29 12.45 -2.75
N GLY A 45 -3.50 11.26 -2.19
CA GLY A 45 -4.83 10.90 -1.68
C GLY A 45 -4.90 9.55 -0.99
N PRO A 46 -6.02 9.28 -0.30
CA PRO A 46 -6.32 7.96 0.23
C PRO A 46 -6.81 7.08 -0.93
N LEU A 47 -6.35 5.83 -0.99
CA LEU A 47 -6.82 4.89 -2.01
C LEU A 47 -7.96 4.07 -1.41
N THR A 48 -9.20 4.41 -1.78
CA THR A 48 -10.40 3.74 -1.28
C THR A 48 -10.61 2.37 -1.89
N ASN A 49 -10.07 2.11 -3.09
CA ASN A 49 -10.31 0.90 -3.85
C ASN A 49 -9.02 0.39 -4.54
N ASN A 50 -8.18 -0.42 -3.87
CA ASN A 50 -7.78 -1.75 -4.36
C ASN A 50 -6.63 -2.42 -3.56
N CYS A 51 -6.78 -3.74 -3.52
CA CYS A 51 -5.86 -4.83 -3.18
C CYS A 51 -5.50 -5.09 -1.70
N ASN A 52 -5.63 -6.38 -1.34
CA ASN A 52 -5.23 -7.04 -0.10
C ASN A 52 -3.69 -7.04 0.12
N SER A 53 -3.02 -5.96 -0.28
CA SER A 53 -1.60 -5.78 -0.04
C SER A 53 -1.38 -5.84 1.46
N THR A 54 -0.51 -6.75 1.90
CA THR A 54 -0.14 -6.89 3.30
C THR A 54 0.46 -5.56 3.75
N PRO A 55 -0.20 -4.80 4.63
CA PRO A 55 0.34 -3.52 5.01
C PRO A 55 1.46 -3.82 6.01
N HIS A 56 2.72 -3.82 5.52
CA HIS A 56 3.93 -4.01 6.33
C HIS A 56 3.96 -3.09 7.56
N ILE A 57 3.23 -1.97 7.50
CA ILE A 57 2.99 -1.06 8.61
C ILE A 57 2.44 -1.76 9.86
N LEU A 58 1.68 -2.84 9.71
CA LEU A 58 1.13 -3.58 10.83
C LEU A 58 2.24 -4.19 11.68
N PHE A 59 3.41 -4.48 11.15
CA PHE A 59 4.49 -5.14 11.90
C PHE A 59 5.44 -4.15 12.61
N GLY A 60 5.19 -2.84 12.49
CA GLY A 60 5.87 -1.83 13.30
C GLY A 60 7.36 -1.63 12.99
N ASN A 61 7.84 -2.09 11.82
CA ASN A 61 9.23 -1.92 11.40
C ASN A 61 9.65 -0.45 11.34
N THR A 62 8.73 0.43 10.91
CA THR A 62 8.91 1.88 10.89
C THR A 62 7.54 2.57 10.79
N PRO A 63 7.35 3.75 11.40
CA PRO A 63 6.16 4.59 11.21
C PRO A 63 6.25 5.50 9.98
N HIS A 64 7.37 5.47 9.25
CA HIS A 64 7.65 6.34 8.12
C HIS A 64 7.48 5.57 6.81
N VAL A 65 6.23 5.34 6.39
CA VAL A 65 5.91 4.56 5.18
C VAL A 65 4.93 5.33 4.32
N ILE A 66 5.20 5.34 3.02
CA ILE A 66 4.26 5.76 1.99
C ILE A 66 4.25 4.74 0.86
N GLY A 67 3.18 4.73 0.09
CA GLY A 67 3.12 4.05 -1.19
C GLY A 67 3.33 5.05 -2.32
N VAL A 68 4.12 4.71 -3.33
CA VAL A 68 4.19 5.47 -4.59
C VAL A 68 3.64 4.57 -5.68
N THR A 69 2.67 5.07 -6.44
CA THR A 69 1.95 4.26 -7.44
C THR A 69 1.93 4.96 -8.77
N ILE A 70 2.28 4.23 -9.82
CA ILE A 70 2.01 4.62 -11.20
C ILE A 70 0.58 4.16 -11.52
N PRO A 71 -0.34 5.07 -11.85
CA PRO A 71 -1.68 4.69 -12.28
C PRO A 71 -1.63 3.75 -13.48
N CYS A 72 -2.44 2.70 -13.41
CA CYS A 72 -2.49 1.64 -14.40
C CYS A 72 -3.94 1.48 -14.88
N GLU A 73 -4.14 1.67 -16.17
CA GLU A 73 -5.40 1.36 -16.84
C GLU A 73 -5.53 -0.16 -16.96
N HIS A 74 -6.77 -0.66 -16.90
CA HIS A 74 -7.10 -2.08 -17.08
C HIS A 74 -6.40 -3.06 -16.12
N LYS A 75 -6.00 -2.60 -14.93
CA LYS A 75 -5.39 -3.44 -13.89
C LYS A 75 -6.28 -4.64 -13.55
N HIS A 76 -5.75 -5.84 -13.65
CA HIS A 76 -6.48 -7.10 -13.44
C HIS A 76 -7.73 -7.28 -14.34
N ASN A 77 -7.79 -6.61 -15.50
CA ASN A 77 -9.00 -6.62 -16.31
C ASN A 77 -9.19 -7.95 -17.06
N PHE A 78 -10.16 -8.73 -16.59
CA PHE A 78 -10.82 -9.76 -17.37
C PHE A 78 -12.06 -9.11 -17.97
N THR A 79 -12.14 -9.01 -19.29
CA THR A 79 -13.35 -8.49 -19.93
C THR A 79 -14.51 -9.46 -19.71
N ASN A 80 -15.74 -8.95 -19.81
CA ASN A 80 -16.94 -9.79 -19.70
C ASN A 80 -17.01 -10.85 -20.82
N GLU A 81 -16.27 -10.67 -21.91
CA GLU A 81 -16.14 -11.65 -23.00
C GLU A 81 -15.02 -12.70 -22.75
N GLY A 82 -14.34 -12.66 -21.60
CA GLY A 82 -13.24 -13.57 -21.29
C GLY A 82 -11.94 -13.26 -22.04
N THR A 83 -11.83 -12.07 -22.63
CA THR A 83 -10.59 -11.57 -23.22
C THR A 83 -9.75 -10.83 -22.19
N PHE A 84 -8.44 -10.81 -22.40
CA PHE A 84 -7.51 -10.03 -21.59
C PHE A 84 -7.28 -8.69 -22.27
N GLU A 85 -7.55 -7.61 -21.54
CA GLU A 85 -7.09 -6.29 -21.93
C GLU A 85 -5.71 -6.05 -21.31
N HIS A 86 -4.78 -5.54 -22.10
CA HIS A 86 -3.43 -5.29 -21.62
C HIS A 86 -3.42 -4.12 -20.63
N GLU A 87 -2.75 -4.34 -19.49
CA GLU A 87 -2.46 -3.28 -18.54
C GLU A 87 -1.61 -2.20 -19.20
N ALA A 88 -1.96 -0.94 -18.98
CA ALA A 88 -1.29 0.20 -19.58
C ALA A 88 -0.94 1.25 -18.52
N ILE A 89 0.27 1.82 -18.64
CA ILE A 89 0.76 2.93 -17.81
C ILE A 89 1.24 4.06 -18.72
N ARG A 90 1.17 5.31 -18.24
CA ARG A 90 1.77 6.44 -18.96
C ARG A 90 3.28 6.47 -18.73
N ILE A 91 4.05 6.61 -19.80
CA ILE A 91 5.52 6.75 -19.73
C ILE A 91 5.91 8.01 -18.94
N SER A 92 5.14 9.09 -19.06
CA SER A 92 5.33 10.32 -18.28
C SER A 92 5.27 10.04 -16.77
N ASP A 93 4.31 9.24 -16.30
CA ASP A 93 4.17 8.91 -14.89
C ASP A 93 5.34 8.05 -14.38
N LEU A 94 5.86 7.16 -15.23
CA LEU A 94 7.07 6.40 -14.93
C LEU A 94 8.29 7.31 -14.76
N HIS A 95 8.47 8.27 -15.68
CA HIS A 95 9.55 9.26 -15.58
C HIS A 95 9.41 10.14 -14.34
N THR A 96 8.20 10.63 -14.06
CA THR A 96 7.92 11.45 -12.86
C THR A 96 8.16 10.66 -11.58
N THR A 97 7.76 9.38 -11.54
CA THR A 97 8.06 8.49 -10.41
C THR A 97 9.56 8.33 -10.19
N THR A 98 10.31 8.11 -11.26
CA THR A 98 11.77 7.94 -11.19
C THR A 98 12.43 9.20 -10.65
N LYS A 99 12.05 10.38 -11.17
CA LYS A 99 12.55 11.67 -10.69
C LYS A 99 12.19 11.94 -9.23
N LEU A 100 10.97 11.60 -8.83
CA LEU A 100 10.53 11.73 -7.44
C LEU A 100 11.42 10.90 -6.51
N LEU A 101 11.64 9.62 -6.83
CA LEU A 101 12.49 8.74 -6.02
C LEU A 101 13.95 9.23 -5.97
N GLN A 102 14.50 9.70 -7.09
CA GLN A 102 15.84 10.27 -7.15
C GLN A 102 15.96 11.54 -6.29
N GLN A 103 14.95 12.42 -6.34
CA GLN A 103 14.93 13.62 -5.53
C GLN A 103 14.78 13.29 -4.03
N MET A 104 13.95 12.31 -3.68
CA MET A 104 13.82 11.84 -2.29
C MET A 104 15.15 11.30 -1.73
N ILE A 105 15.93 10.58 -2.54
CA ILE A 105 17.27 10.11 -2.14
C ILE A 105 18.21 11.28 -1.97
N THR A 106 18.18 12.26 -2.88
CA THR A 106 18.99 13.49 -2.78
C THR A 106 18.67 14.29 -1.51
N ASP A 107 17.38 14.36 -1.15
CA ASP A 107 16.88 15.17 -0.05
C ASP A 107 16.88 14.43 1.30
N ILE A 108 17.29 13.15 1.36
CA ILE A 108 17.07 12.28 2.54
C ILE A 108 17.78 12.79 3.80
N ASP A 109 18.96 13.39 3.66
CA ASP A 109 19.76 13.93 4.76
C ASP A 109 19.43 15.40 5.07
N ALA A 110 18.64 16.06 4.20
CA ALA A 110 18.21 17.43 4.43
C ALA A 110 17.15 17.48 5.55
N PRO A 111 17.06 18.59 6.32
CA PRO A 111 15.98 18.77 7.27
C PRO A 111 14.61 18.68 6.60
N ILE A 112 13.85 17.64 6.93
CA ILE A 112 12.51 17.43 6.37
C ILE A 112 11.58 18.50 6.93
N LYS A 113 11.17 19.44 6.07
CA LYS A 113 10.19 20.47 6.41
C LYS A 113 8.80 19.85 6.51
N ARG A 114 8.03 20.22 7.53
CA ARG A 114 6.63 19.80 7.63
C ARG A 114 5.84 20.41 6.47
N ASN A 115 5.28 19.54 5.65
CA ASN A 115 4.45 19.91 4.52
C ASN A 115 2.97 19.97 4.95
N THR A 116 2.30 21.11 4.75
CA THR A 116 0.90 21.31 5.16
C THR A 116 -0.10 20.55 4.30
N SER A 117 0.30 20.09 3.11
CA SER A 117 -0.49 19.22 2.24
C SER A 117 -0.38 17.74 2.60
N ALA A 118 0.37 17.39 3.65
CA ALA A 118 0.40 16.04 4.20
C ALA A 118 -1.00 15.64 4.70
N LEU A 119 -1.53 14.57 4.14
CA LEU A 119 -2.87 14.07 4.35
C LEU A 119 -2.88 13.09 5.51
N LEU A 120 -1.81 12.30 5.70
CA LEU A 120 -1.82 11.20 6.65
C LEU A 120 -2.14 11.69 8.07
N GLU A 121 -1.52 12.78 8.51
CA GLU A 121 -1.77 13.37 9.85
C GLU A 121 -3.22 13.85 10.01
N GLN A 122 -3.86 14.27 8.92
CA GLN A 122 -5.24 14.75 8.92
C GLN A 122 -6.23 13.58 9.06
N ILE A 123 -5.93 12.45 8.42
CA ILE A 123 -6.81 11.27 8.38
C ILE A 123 -6.50 10.26 9.51
N TYR A 124 -5.31 10.29 10.10
CA TYR A 124 -4.89 9.36 11.16
C TYR A 124 -5.89 9.23 12.31
N PRO A 125 -6.47 10.31 12.87
CA PRO A 125 -7.43 10.18 13.98
C PRO A 125 -8.68 9.36 13.64
N VAL A 126 -9.08 9.34 12.37
CA VAL A 126 -10.30 8.67 11.89
C VAL A 126 -10.02 7.22 11.48
N TYR A 127 -8.87 6.97 10.86
CA TYR A 127 -8.55 5.66 10.25
C TYR A 127 -7.52 4.85 11.04
N ARG A 128 -7.04 5.32 12.20
CA ARG A 128 -6.19 4.53 13.09
C ARG A 128 -6.95 3.31 13.61
N LEU A 129 -6.26 2.19 13.72
CA LEU A 129 -6.80 1.00 14.39
C LEU A 129 -6.62 1.16 15.90
N ASP A 130 -7.62 0.74 16.67
CA ASP A 130 -7.42 0.58 18.11
C ASP A 130 -6.40 -0.55 18.39
N PRO A 131 -5.75 -0.55 19.57
CA PRO A 131 -4.71 -1.53 19.90
C PRO A 131 -5.15 -3.00 19.81
N GLN A 132 -6.42 -3.29 20.13
CA GLN A 132 -6.95 -4.65 20.07
C GLN A 132 -7.13 -5.08 18.61
N SER A 133 -7.74 -4.24 17.78
CA SER A 133 -7.86 -4.47 16.33
C SER A 133 -6.51 -4.64 15.65
N LEU A 134 -5.52 -3.82 16.03
CA LEU A 134 -4.14 -3.93 15.53
C LEU A 134 -3.54 -5.30 15.87
N THR A 135 -3.70 -5.74 17.13
CA THR A 135 -3.21 -7.04 17.60
C THR A 135 -3.90 -8.21 16.90
N SER A 136 -5.23 -8.16 16.76
CA SER A 136 -6.01 -9.17 16.04
C SER A 136 -5.62 -9.27 14.57
N LYS A 137 -5.47 -8.14 13.87
CA LYS A 137 -5.00 -8.12 12.48
C LYS A 137 -3.59 -8.68 12.36
N ARG A 138 -2.65 -8.27 13.22
CA ARG A 138 -1.27 -8.84 13.26
C ARG A 138 -1.29 -10.36 13.38
N LYS A 139 -2.06 -10.90 14.33
CA LYS A 139 -2.19 -12.34 14.55
C LYS A 139 -2.72 -13.06 13.31
N LEU A 140 -3.80 -12.54 12.72
CA LEU A 140 -4.41 -13.11 11.52
C LEU A 140 -3.42 -13.12 10.34
N TRP A 141 -2.70 -12.01 10.11
CA TRP A 141 -1.72 -11.91 9.03
C TRP A 141 -0.50 -12.81 9.25
N SER A 142 0.03 -12.89 10.47
CA SER A 142 1.13 -13.81 10.80
C SER A 142 0.74 -15.28 10.56
N GLN A 143 -0.48 -15.67 10.94
CA GLN A 143 -1.00 -17.02 10.68
C GLN A 143 -1.17 -17.29 9.19
N SER A 144 -1.70 -16.30 8.46
CA SER A 144 -1.88 -16.38 7.01
C SER A 144 -0.54 -16.59 6.29
N TYR A 145 0.49 -15.83 6.69
CA TYR A 145 1.84 -16.00 6.18
C TYR A 145 2.40 -17.40 6.52
N ALA A 146 2.26 -17.85 7.76
CA ALA A 146 2.73 -19.17 8.18
C ALA A 146 2.07 -20.31 7.38
N TRP A 147 0.79 -20.17 6.99
CA TRP A 147 0.12 -21.16 6.14
C TRP A 147 0.57 -21.10 4.67
N ALA A 148 0.91 -19.91 4.17
CA ALA A 148 1.39 -19.73 2.82
C ALA A 148 2.86 -20.16 2.66
N LEU A 149 3.67 -20.01 3.69
CA LEU A 149 5.14 -20.17 3.66
C LEU A 149 5.61 -21.51 3.05
N PRO A 150 5.08 -22.69 3.44
CA PRO A 150 5.54 -23.96 2.86
C PRO A 150 5.36 -24.03 1.34
N ARG A 151 4.27 -23.43 0.84
CA ARG A 151 3.96 -23.38 -0.58
C ARG A 151 4.79 -22.31 -1.30
N LEU A 152 5.05 -21.17 -0.66
CA LEU A 152 5.93 -20.14 -1.23
C LEU A 152 7.38 -20.63 -1.34
N GLN A 153 7.86 -21.41 -0.35
CA GLN A 153 9.20 -22.00 -0.37
C GLN A 153 9.39 -23.03 -1.51
N SER A 154 8.31 -23.65 -1.99
CA SER A 154 8.35 -24.53 -3.16
C SER A 154 8.17 -23.78 -4.50
N GLY A 155 8.21 -22.44 -4.49
CA GLY A 155 8.02 -21.61 -5.69
C GLY A 155 6.57 -21.50 -6.16
N GLN A 156 5.60 -22.02 -5.39
CA GLN A 156 4.19 -21.99 -5.76
C GLN A 156 3.52 -20.72 -5.23
N LEU A 157 3.22 -19.78 -6.13
CA LEU A 157 2.58 -18.50 -5.77
C LEU A 157 1.08 -18.66 -5.47
N PHE A 158 0.41 -19.58 -6.18
CA PHE A 158 -1.03 -19.84 -6.07
C PHE A 158 -1.31 -21.31 -5.72
N PRO A 159 -2.44 -21.62 -5.06
CA PRO A 159 -2.85 -23.01 -4.88
C PRO A 159 -3.02 -23.65 -6.25
N THR A 160 -2.44 -24.82 -6.47
CA THR A 160 -2.43 -25.48 -7.79
C THR A 160 -3.67 -26.32 -8.07
N ASN A 161 -4.54 -26.52 -7.08
CA ASN A 161 -5.78 -27.28 -7.21
C ASN A 161 -6.88 -26.79 -6.26
N GLN A 162 -8.14 -27.13 -6.57
CA GLN A 162 -9.30 -26.72 -5.79
C GLN A 162 -9.26 -27.19 -4.33
N LEU A 163 -8.73 -28.39 -4.04
CA LEU A 163 -8.61 -28.91 -2.68
C LEU A 163 -7.71 -28.00 -1.82
N SER A 164 -6.54 -27.63 -2.34
CA SER A 164 -5.59 -26.74 -1.67
C SER A 164 -6.14 -25.32 -1.49
N ALA A 165 -6.84 -24.79 -2.50
CA ALA A 165 -7.52 -23.50 -2.42
C ALA A 165 -8.61 -23.49 -1.34
N THR A 166 -9.47 -24.53 -1.32
CA THR A 166 -10.55 -24.67 -0.33
C THR A 166 -9.99 -24.83 1.08
N ARG A 167 -8.95 -25.64 1.29
CA ARG A 167 -8.28 -25.79 2.60
C ARG A 167 -7.72 -24.46 3.10
N LEU A 168 -7.05 -23.70 2.25
CA LEU A 168 -6.50 -22.39 2.62
C LEU A 168 -7.63 -21.41 2.99
N ARG A 169 -8.71 -21.38 2.21
CA ARG A 169 -9.89 -20.55 2.48
C ARG A 169 -10.54 -20.89 3.82
N LEU A 170 -10.72 -22.18 4.13
CA LEU A 170 -11.28 -22.62 5.41
C LEU A 170 -10.41 -22.22 6.60
N LYS A 171 -9.08 -22.32 6.48
CA LYS A 171 -8.15 -21.84 7.51
C LYS A 171 -8.33 -20.35 7.77
N HIS A 172 -8.40 -19.54 6.72
CA HIS A 172 -8.66 -18.10 6.84
C HIS A 172 -10.00 -17.80 7.52
N ILE A 173 -11.10 -18.46 7.09
CA ILE A 173 -12.42 -18.26 7.72
C ILE A 173 -12.36 -18.58 9.22
N LYS A 174 -11.75 -19.71 9.59
CA LYS A 174 -11.63 -20.11 11.00
C LYS A 174 -10.84 -19.09 11.82
N ALA A 175 -9.70 -18.60 11.31
CA ALA A 175 -8.92 -17.60 12.04
C ALA A 175 -9.61 -16.24 12.12
N SER A 176 -10.31 -15.81 11.06
CA SER A 176 -11.08 -14.56 11.07
C SER A 176 -12.20 -14.58 12.10
N ILE A 177 -12.82 -15.74 12.35
CA ILE A 177 -13.82 -15.93 13.42
C ILE A 177 -13.14 -15.87 14.80
N GLN A 178 -11.96 -16.48 14.95
CA GLN A 178 -11.21 -16.51 16.21
C GLN A 178 -10.47 -15.20 16.56
N SER A 179 -10.35 -14.27 15.61
CA SER A 179 -9.70 -12.98 15.78
C SER A 179 -10.66 -11.82 16.05
N ARG A 180 -11.97 -12.07 15.95
CA ARG A 180 -13.03 -11.16 16.41
C ARG A 180 -13.22 -11.33 17.91
#